data_AF-A0A942D0N9-F1
#
_entry.id   AF-A0A942D0N9-F1
#
_cell.length_a   1.000
_cell.length_b   1.000
_cell.length_c   1.000
_cell.angle_alpha   90.00
_cell.angle_beta   90.00
_cell.angle_gamma   90.00
#
_symmetry.space_group_name_H-M   'P 1'
#
loop_
_entity.id
_entity.type
_entity.pdbx_description
1 polymer ?
#
loop_
_entity_poly.entity_id
_entity_poly.type
_entity_poly.pdbx_seq_one_letter_code
_entity_poly.pdbx_strand_id
1 'polypeptide(L)'
;GDVEDLHRRIALDQSVVAVEAGEVLSERQALEALLLPSANNVAALLAIHEAGSIEAFAAEMNEAAAELGMGSTHYTDPSGFEDSTVSTAADQLKLGRAAMADPTFAEIVAMPSAVLPVAGEVANFNELVGGEGFVGIKTGSDEAAGGCLLFAKRVHLGGRTVTMIGAVLGQREGDFIEAALAHTKSLADSVAAAVHAKAVASPRPG
;
A
#
# COMPACT_ATOMS: atom_id res chain seq x y z
N GLY A 1 -7.41 -16.09 -19.95
CA GLY A 1 -7.24 -16.76 -18.63
C GLY A 1 -6.00 -16.23 -17.95
N ASP A 2 -5.73 -16.59 -16.69
CA ASP A 2 -4.72 -15.90 -15.86
C ASP A 2 -3.31 -15.88 -16.46
N VAL A 3 -2.88 -16.96 -17.12
CA VAL A 3 -1.59 -17.03 -17.83
C VAL A 3 -1.52 -16.07 -19.04
N GLU A 4 -2.64 -15.86 -19.73
CA GLU A 4 -2.72 -14.93 -20.84
C GLU A 4 -2.69 -13.47 -20.35
N ASP A 5 -3.35 -13.18 -19.23
CA ASP A 5 -3.31 -11.87 -18.59
C ASP A 5 -1.90 -11.56 -18.06
N LEU A 6 -1.22 -12.54 -17.44
CA LEU A 6 0.18 -12.45 -17.05
C LEU A 6 1.06 -12.01 -18.23
N HIS A 7 1.00 -12.72 -19.36
CA HIS A 7 1.82 -12.39 -20.54
C HIS A 7 1.50 -11.01 -21.11
N ARG A 8 0.24 -10.60 -21.11
CA ARG A 8 -0.18 -9.26 -21.54
C ARG A 8 0.45 -8.18 -20.66
N ARG A 9 0.45 -8.37 -19.35
CA ARG A 9 0.99 -7.40 -18.37
C ARG A 9 2.51 -7.33 -18.40
N ILE A 10 3.19 -8.47 -18.58
CA ILE A 10 4.64 -8.49 -18.83
C ILE A 10 4.99 -7.64 -20.06
N ALA A 11 4.20 -7.74 -21.15
CA ALA A 11 4.43 -6.95 -22.36
C ALA A 11 4.20 -5.42 -22.16
N LEU A 12 3.53 -5.03 -21.07
CA LEU A 12 3.28 -3.65 -20.68
C LEU A 12 4.21 -3.17 -19.56
N ASP A 13 5.25 -3.95 -19.23
CA ASP A 13 6.23 -3.65 -18.16
C ASP A 13 5.58 -3.44 -16.79
N GLN A 14 4.51 -4.19 -16.52
CA GLN A 14 3.81 -4.16 -15.22
C GLN A 14 4.48 -5.08 -14.19
N SER A 15 4.37 -4.71 -12.92
CA SER A 15 4.70 -5.60 -11.80
C SER A 15 3.74 -6.79 -11.78
N VAL A 16 4.29 -8.00 -11.76
CA VAL A 16 3.52 -9.26 -11.80
C VAL A 16 4.17 -10.34 -10.95
N VAL A 17 3.40 -11.36 -10.56
CA VAL A 17 3.94 -12.63 -10.06
C VAL A 17 3.69 -13.75 -11.06
N ALA A 18 4.60 -14.73 -11.10
CA ALA A 18 4.43 -15.92 -11.93
C ALA A 18 3.18 -16.69 -11.49
N VAL A 19 2.38 -17.13 -12.46
CA VAL A 19 1.19 -17.96 -12.25
C VAL A 19 1.16 -19.09 -13.28
N GLU A 20 0.55 -20.21 -12.92
CA GLU A 20 0.38 -21.37 -13.81
C GLU A 20 -1.09 -21.74 -13.99
N ALA A 21 -1.41 -22.38 -15.12
CA ALA A 21 -2.77 -22.83 -15.38
C ALA A 21 -3.20 -23.89 -14.36
N GLY A 22 -4.31 -23.61 -13.65
CA GLY A 22 -4.82 -24.48 -12.59
C GLY A 22 -4.19 -24.23 -11.21
N GLU A 23 -3.34 -23.21 -11.06
CA GLU A 23 -2.92 -22.74 -9.75
C GLU A 23 -4.14 -22.33 -8.90
N VAL A 24 -4.07 -22.67 -7.62
CA VAL A 24 -5.09 -22.30 -6.64
C VAL A 24 -4.42 -21.48 -5.55
N LEU A 25 -4.77 -20.20 -5.48
CA LEU A 25 -4.40 -19.30 -4.38
C LEU A 25 -5.56 -19.24 -3.38
N SER A 26 -5.24 -19.27 -2.09
CA SER A 26 -6.17 -18.74 -1.09
C SER A 26 -6.32 -17.23 -1.24
N GLU A 27 -7.43 -16.66 -0.77
CA GLU A 27 -7.62 -15.19 -0.74
C GLU A 27 -6.46 -14.48 -0.02
N ARG A 28 -5.96 -15.05 1.08
CA ARG A 28 -4.80 -14.51 1.80
C ARG A 28 -3.55 -14.48 0.92
N GLN A 29 -3.28 -15.54 0.16
CA GLN A 29 -2.12 -15.57 -0.76
C GLN A 29 -2.29 -14.61 -1.94
N ALA A 30 -3.52 -14.44 -2.44
CA ALA A 30 -3.80 -13.44 -3.47
C ALA A 30 -3.58 -12.01 -2.93
N LEU A 31 -4.00 -11.73 -1.70
CA LEU A 31 -3.73 -10.45 -1.03
C LEU A 31 -2.23 -10.25 -0.73
N GLU A 32 -1.50 -11.30 -0.35
CA GLU A 32 -0.04 -11.25 -0.19
C GLU A 32 0.67 -10.94 -1.52
N ALA A 33 0.26 -11.59 -2.61
CA ALA A 33 0.79 -11.33 -3.94
C ALA A 33 0.46 -9.91 -4.44
N LEU A 34 -0.72 -9.40 -4.11
CA LEU A 34 -1.11 -8.02 -4.41
C LEU A 34 -0.28 -7.01 -3.60
N LEU A 35 -0.16 -7.21 -2.29
CA LEU A 35 0.33 -6.18 -1.37
C LEU A 35 1.85 -6.18 -1.21
N LEU A 36 2.53 -7.32 -1.37
CA LEU A 36 3.97 -7.41 -1.15
C LEU A 36 4.77 -7.04 -2.42
N PRO A 37 4.70 -7.80 -3.53
CA PRO A 37 5.42 -7.49 -4.76
C PRO A 37 4.60 -6.62 -5.75
N SER A 38 3.45 -6.08 -5.36
CA SER A 38 2.63 -5.21 -6.22
C SER A 38 2.09 -5.88 -7.49
N ALA A 39 1.61 -7.13 -7.41
CA ALA A 39 1.26 -7.91 -8.59
C ALA A 39 -0.04 -7.44 -9.27
N ASN A 40 0.07 -6.79 -10.42
CA ASN A 40 -1.06 -6.26 -11.18
C ASN A 40 -1.94 -7.36 -11.79
N ASN A 41 -1.37 -8.50 -12.16
CA ASN A 41 -2.15 -9.67 -12.60
C ASN A 41 -3.07 -10.19 -11.49
N VAL A 42 -2.61 -10.14 -10.23
CA VAL A 42 -3.43 -10.55 -9.08
C VAL A 42 -4.45 -9.48 -8.70
N ALA A 43 -4.12 -8.19 -8.84
CA ALA A 43 -5.10 -7.10 -8.70
C ALA A 43 -6.30 -7.29 -9.64
N ALA A 44 -6.04 -7.62 -10.90
CA ALA A 44 -7.07 -7.87 -11.90
C ALA A 44 -7.86 -9.16 -11.63
N LEU A 45 -7.19 -10.22 -11.21
CA LEU A 45 -7.83 -11.47 -10.81
C LEU A 45 -8.82 -11.23 -9.66
N LEU A 46 -8.38 -10.53 -8.61
CA LEU A 46 -9.22 -10.21 -7.45
C LEU A 46 -10.41 -9.32 -7.84
N ALA A 47 -10.18 -8.30 -8.68
CA ALA A 47 -11.24 -7.43 -9.17
C ALA A 47 -12.33 -8.19 -9.96
N ILE A 48 -11.92 -9.08 -10.86
CA ILE A 48 -12.85 -9.91 -11.64
C ILE A 48 -13.55 -10.94 -10.75
N HIS A 49 -12.86 -11.48 -9.75
CA HIS A 49 -13.43 -12.42 -8.80
C HIS A 49 -14.55 -11.78 -7.97
N GLU A 50 -14.30 -10.58 -7.44
CA GLU A 50 -15.24 -9.87 -6.56
C GLU A 50 -16.43 -9.28 -7.34
N ALA A 51 -16.15 -8.46 -8.37
CA ALA A 51 -17.16 -7.64 -9.03
C ALA A 51 -17.54 -8.15 -10.44
N GLY A 52 -16.93 -9.24 -10.91
CA GLY A 52 -17.18 -9.82 -12.24
C GLY A 52 -16.48 -9.11 -13.40
N SER A 53 -16.02 -7.87 -13.23
CA SER A 53 -15.19 -7.15 -14.20
C SER A 53 -14.33 -6.06 -13.55
N ILE A 54 -13.30 -5.61 -14.26
CA ILE A 54 -12.44 -4.50 -13.82
C ILE A 54 -13.24 -3.21 -13.68
N GLU A 55 -14.15 -2.94 -14.62
CA GLU A 55 -14.98 -1.73 -14.63
C GLU A 55 -15.97 -1.71 -13.45
N ALA A 56 -16.56 -2.88 -13.12
CA ALA A 56 -17.44 -3.00 -11.97
C ALA A 56 -16.68 -2.80 -10.66
N PHE A 57 -15.49 -3.41 -10.53
CA PHE A 57 -14.65 -3.23 -9.35
C PHE A 57 -14.16 -1.78 -9.20
N ALA A 58 -13.77 -1.12 -10.30
CA ALA A 58 -13.40 0.29 -10.27
C ALA A 58 -14.57 1.18 -9.81
N ALA A 59 -15.83 0.83 -10.14
CA ALA A 59 -17.00 1.54 -9.63
C ALA A 59 -17.12 1.38 -8.10
N GLU A 60 -16.93 0.16 -7.56
CA GLU A 60 -16.91 -0.10 -6.11
C GLU A 60 -15.75 0.62 -5.40
N MET A 61 -14.56 0.67 -6.01
CA MET A 61 -13.43 1.45 -5.49
C MET A 61 -13.76 2.94 -5.38
N ASN A 62 -14.47 3.51 -6.36
CA ASN A 62 -14.90 4.90 -6.32
C ASN A 62 -16.04 5.13 -5.32
N GLU A 63 -16.92 4.17 -5.09
CA GLU A 63 -17.92 4.22 -4.02
C GLU A 63 -17.25 4.24 -2.65
N ALA A 64 -16.29 3.33 -2.40
CA ALA A 64 -15.49 3.33 -1.18
C ALA A 64 -14.71 4.64 -0.98
N ALA A 65 -14.14 5.20 -2.06
CA ALA A 65 -13.49 6.52 -2.02
C ALA A 65 -14.48 7.61 -1.58
N ALA A 66 -15.71 7.61 -2.11
CA ALA A 66 -16.75 8.55 -1.74
C ALA A 66 -17.18 8.41 -0.26
N GLU A 67 -17.34 7.18 0.23
CA GLU A 67 -17.67 6.88 1.63
C GLU A 67 -16.58 7.36 2.60
N LEU A 68 -15.31 7.24 2.20
CA LEU A 68 -14.17 7.76 2.95
C LEU A 68 -14.01 9.28 2.81
N GLY A 69 -14.80 9.94 1.97
CA GLY A 69 -14.72 11.37 1.69
C GLY A 69 -13.48 11.75 0.90
N MET A 70 -12.97 10.86 0.05
CA MET A 70 -11.80 11.03 -0.82
C MET A 70 -12.17 11.79 -2.11
N GLY A 71 -12.62 13.04 -1.95
CA GLY A 71 -13.18 13.84 -3.04
C GLY A 71 -12.20 14.29 -4.13
N SER A 72 -10.90 14.01 -3.99
CA SER A 72 -9.88 14.25 -5.01
C SER A 72 -9.26 12.93 -5.51
N THR A 73 -9.96 11.81 -5.30
CA THR A 73 -9.57 10.49 -5.79
C THR A 73 -10.52 10.04 -6.90
N HIS A 74 -9.95 9.43 -7.95
CA HIS A 74 -10.69 8.69 -8.96
C HIS A 74 -9.87 7.46 -9.34
N TYR A 75 -10.48 6.28 -9.24
CA TYR A 75 -9.87 5.01 -9.64
C TYR A 75 -10.40 4.58 -11.01
N THR A 76 -9.52 4.16 -11.90
CA THR A 76 -9.89 3.63 -13.22
C THR A 76 -9.45 2.20 -13.46
N ASP A 77 -8.55 1.69 -12.61
CA ASP A 77 -8.07 0.31 -12.62
C ASP A 77 -7.71 -0.16 -11.19
N PRO A 78 -7.67 -1.48 -10.93
CA PRO A 78 -7.42 -2.03 -9.59
C PRO A 78 -5.96 -1.95 -9.14
N SER A 79 -5.02 -1.71 -10.06
CA SER A 79 -3.57 -1.66 -9.77
C SER A 79 -3.03 -0.24 -9.61
N GLY A 80 -3.73 0.77 -10.11
CA GLY A 80 -3.23 2.13 -10.27
C GLY A 80 -2.22 2.28 -11.41
N PHE A 81 -2.24 1.38 -12.40
CA PHE A 81 -1.35 1.43 -13.56
C PHE A 81 -1.82 2.44 -14.61
N GLU A 82 -3.11 2.72 -14.69
CA GLU A 82 -3.63 3.69 -15.65
C GLU A 82 -3.38 5.11 -15.14
N ASP A 83 -2.80 5.98 -15.96
CA ASP A 83 -2.54 7.41 -15.65
C ASP A 83 -3.80 8.19 -15.23
N SER A 84 -4.97 7.64 -15.53
CA SER A 84 -6.28 8.21 -15.17
C SER A 84 -6.69 7.89 -13.73
N THR A 85 -6.00 6.96 -13.05
CA THR A 85 -6.10 6.76 -11.61
C THR A 85 -5.35 7.88 -10.90
N VAL A 86 -6.08 8.72 -10.14
CA VAL A 86 -5.53 9.90 -9.49
C VAL A 86 -5.98 10.01 -8.05
N SER A 87 -5.15 10.61 -7.19
CA SER A 87 -5.48 10.85 -5.78
C SER A 87 -4.62 11.98 -5.20
N THR A 88 -4.88 12.36 -3.95
CA THR A 88 -4.02 13.24 -3.16
C THR A 88 -3.46 12.52 -1.93
N ALA A 89 -2.39 13.07 -1.34
CA ALA A 89 -1.87 12.56 -0.07
C ALA A 89 -2.94 12.59 1.03
N ALA A 90 -3.73 13.67 1.12
CA ALA A 90 -4.78 13.81 2.13
C ALA A 90 -5.83 12.69 2.03
N ASP A 91 -6.21 12.30 0.81
CA ASP A 91 -7.18 11.23 0.57
C ASP A 91 -6.57 9.84 0.82
N GLN A 92 -5.32 9.61 0.39
CA GLN A 92 -4.61 8.36 0.70
C GLN A 92 -4.40 8.15 2.21
N LEU A 93 -4.26 9.22 3.00
CA LEU A 93 -4.23 9.11 4.46
C LEU A 93 -5.58 8.65 5.05
N LYS A 94 -6.72 8.96 4.42
CA LYS A 94 -8.03 8.47 4.84
C LYS A 94 -8.15 6.98 4.54
N LEU A 95 -7.77 6.57 3.33
CA LEU A 95 -7.69 5.16 2.94
C LEU A 95 -6.77 4.36 3.87
N GLY A 96 -5.53 4.81 4.09
CA GLY A 96 -4.58 4.14 4.97
C GLY A 96 -5.09 3.97 6.40
N ARG A 97 -5.79 4.99 6.93
CA ARG A 97 -6.43 4.89 8.27
C ARG A 97 -7.53 3.84 8.31
N ALA A 98 -8.38 3.78 7.29
CA ALA A 98 -9.46 2.81 7.21
C ALA A 98 -8.92 1.39 7.03
N ALA A 99 -8.00 1.19 6.07
CA ALA A 99 -7.41 -0.11 5.79
C ALA A 99 -6.61 -0.67 6.97
N MET A 100 -5.82 0.15 7.67
CA MET A 100 -5.06 -0.29 8.85
C MET A 100 -5.93 -0.57 10.09
N ALA A 101 -7.23 -0.28 10.05
CA ALA A 101 -8.16 -0.71 11.08
C ALA A 101 -8.57 -2.19 10.93
N ASP A 102 -8.42 -2.74 9.71
CA ASP A 102 -8.58 -4.17 9.46
C ASP A 102 -7.32 -4.94 9.90
N PRO A 103 -7.44 -5.90 10.83
CA PRO A 103 -6.28 -6.63 11.34
C PRO A 103 -5.63 -7.53 10.28
N THR A 104 -6.41 -8.09 9.35
CA THR A 104 -5.88 -8.95 8.29
C THR A 104 -5.06 -8.13 7.30
N PHE A 105 -5.54 -6.96 6.90
CA PHE A 105 -4.77 -6.03 6.08
C PHE A 105 -3.48 -5.60 6.78
N ALA A 106 -3.58 -5.18 8.05
CA ALA A 106 -2.44 -4.73 8.84
C ALA A 106 -1.38 -5.83 9.05
N GLU A 107 -1.81 -7.08 9.17
CA GLU A 107 -0.90 -8.24 9.24
C GLU A 107 -0.14 -8.45 7.94
N ILE A 108 -0.83 -8.42 6.79
CA ILE A 108 -0.21 -8.69 5.49
C ILE A 108 0.80 -7.60 5.13
N VAL A 109 0.44 -6.32 5.23
CA VAL A 109 1.36 -5.22 4.84
C VAL A 109 2.57 -5.07 5.77
N ALA A 110 2.54 -5.70 6.94
CA ALA A 110 3.66 -5.77 7.87
C ALA A 110 4.61 -6.96 7.62
N MET A 111 4.32 -7.84 6.65
CA MET A 111 5.18 -8.95 6.30
C MET A 111 6.37 -8.48 5.45
N PRO A 112 7.61 -8.92 5.75
CA PRO A 112 8.76 -8.64 4.89
C PRO A 112 8.77 -9.50 3.62
N SER A 113 8.23 -10.71 3.68
CA SER A 113 8.06 -11.63 2.54
C SER A 113 6.93 -12.63 2.79
N ALA A 114 6.49 -13.30 1.72
CA ALA A 114 5.58 -14.44 1.75
C ALA A 114 6.05 -15.51 0.76
N VAL A 115 5.54 -16.75 0.88
CA VAL A 115 5.80 -17.83 -0.07
C VAL A 115 4.50 -18.19 -0.78
N LEU A 116 4.49 -18.03 -2.09
CA LEU A 116 3.37 -18.35 -2.98
C LEU A 116 3.62 -19.70 -3.68
N PRO A 117 2.56 -20.45 -4.04
CA PRO A 117 2.68 -21.79 -4.62
C PRO A 117 3.55 -21.85 -5.88
N VAL A 118 3.29 -20.99 -6.88
CA VAL A 118 4.06 -20.95 -8.13
C VAL A 118 5.20 -19.94 -8.07
N ALA A 119 4.93 -18.71 -7.61
CA ALA A 119 5.91 -17.64 -7.64
C ALA A 119 7.07 -17.82 -6.63
N GLY A 120 6.95 -18.74 -5.67
CA GLY A 120 7.95 -18.94 -4.62
C GLY A 120 7.97 -17.78 -3.62
N GLU A 121 9.15 -17.47 -3.08
CA GLU A 121 9.30 -16.35 -2.15
C GLU A 121 9.13 -15.01 -2.89
N VAL A 122 8.21 -14.19 -2.39
CA VAL A 122 7.98 -12.81 -2.83
C VAL A 122 8.30 -11.85 -1.70
N ALA A 123 9.07 -10.80 -2.01
CA ALA A 123 9.45 -9.77 -1.06
C ALA A 123 8.45 -8.62 -1.05
N ASN A 124 8.36 -7.93 0.08
CA ASN A 124 7.67 -6.66 0.19
C ASN A 124 8.52 -5.55 -0.43
N PHE A 125 7.99 -4.85 -1.45
CA PHE A 125 8.68 -3.70 -2.04
C PHE A 125 8.85 -2.53 -1.06
N ASN A 126 8.06 -2.47 0.02
CA ASN A 126 8.31 -1.56 1.11
C ASN A 126 9.39 -2.12 2.05
N GLU A 127 10.66 -1.91 1.67
CA GLU A 127 11.83 -2.40 2.44
C GLU A 127 11.99 -1.74 3.82
N LEU A 128 11.20 -0.71 4.14
CA LEU A 128 11.19 -0.16 5.50
C LEU A 128 10.53 -1.11 6.51
N VAL A 129 9.63 -1.99 6.06
CA VAL A 129 8.89 -2.92 6.92
C VAL A 129 9.83 -3.77 7.77
N GLY A 130 9.56 -3.84 9.07
CA GLY A 130 10.38 -4.56 10.05
C GLY A 130 11.56 -3.75 10.59
N GLY A 131 11.94 -2.64 9.94
CA GLY A 131 12.93 -1.68 10.43
C GLY A 131 12.28 -0.51 11.17
N GLU A 132 12.93 -0.01 12.23
CA GLU A 132 12.63 1.29 12.86
C GLU A 132 11.14 1.53 13.25
N GLY A 133 10.37 0.46 13.45
CA GLY A 133 8.95 0.52 13.79
C GLY A 133 7.99 0.65 12.60
N PHE A 134 8.46 0.60 11.36
CA PHE A 134 7.59 0.56 10.18
C PHE A 134 6.85 -0.78 10.08
N VAL A 135 5.55 -0.69 9.77
CA VAL A 135 4.58 -1.81 9.79
C VAL A 135 3.66 -1.79 8.56
N GLY A 136 4.09 -1.18 7.47
CA GLY A 136 3.30 -1.01 6.24
C GLY A 136 3.59 0.34 5.55
N ILE A 137 2.83 0.76 4.53
CA ILE A 137 1.65 0.09 3.97
C ILE A 137 1.97 -0.40 2.56
N LYS A 138 2.18 0.51 1.59
CA LYS A 138 2.36 0.09 0.20
C LYS A 138 3.09 1.13 -0.65
N THR A 139 4.07 0.66 -1.43
CA THR A 139 4.78 1.41 -2.47
C THR A 139 3.96 1.51 -3.76
N GLY A 140 4.26 2.50 -4.60
CA GLY A 140 3.79 2.58 -5.98
C GLY A 140 4.77 3.40 -6.82
N SER A 141 4.96 3.05 -8.08
CA SER A 141 5.86 3.77 -8.97
C SER A 141 5.56 3.49 -10.44
N ASP A 142 5.52 4.56 -11.21
CA ASP A 142 5.58 4.55 -12.68
C ASP A 142 6.07 5.95 -13.14
N GLU A 143 6.19 6.15 -14.45
CA GLU A 143 6.68 7.42 -15.03
C GLU A 143 5.74 8.62 -14.79
N ALA A 144 4.43 8.39 -14.72
CA ALA A 144 3.42 9.42 -14.51
C ALA A 144 3.33 9.82 -13.03
N ALA A 145 3.28 8.84 -12.13
CA ALA A 145 3.14 9.00 -10.69
C ALA A 145 4.47 9.34 -9.99
N GLY A 146 5.61 8.90 -10.53
CA GLY A 146 6.87 8.84 -9.79
C GLY A 146 6.77 7.92 -8.57
N GLY A 147 7.75 8.02 -7.68
CA GLY A 147 7.84 7.27 -6.44
C GLY A 147 6.79 7.70 -5.41
N CYS A 148 5.95 6.76 -5.01
CA CYS A 148 4.91 6.94 -4.01
C CYS A 148 5.03 5.89 -2.89
N LEU A 149 4.72 6.29 -1.66
CA LEU A 149 4.63 5.41 -0.51
C LEU A 149 3.59 5.93 0.49
N LEU A 150 2.58 5.09 0.75
CA LEU A 150 1.74 5.21 1.94
C LEU A 150 2.36 4.33 3.03
N PHE A 151 2.66 4.90 4.20
CA PHE A 151 3.37 4.19 5.26
C PHE A 151 2.62 4.20 6.59
N ALA A 152 2.89 3.18 7.40
CA ALA A 152 2.50 3.09 8.79
C ALA A 152 3.75 2.84 9.66
N LYS A 153 3.94 3.64 10.71
CA LYS A 153 5.07 3.52 11.66
C LYS A 153 4.56 3.57 13.10
N ARG A 154 4.97 2.62 13.93
CA ARG A 154 4.73 2.65 15.38
C ARG A 154 5.72 3.60 16.03
N VAL A 155 5.20 4.61 16.73
CA VAL A 155 6.01 5.64 17.41
C VAL A 155 5.65 5.64 18.89
N HIS A 156 6.68 5.70 19.75
CA HIS A 156 6.49 5.83 21.21
C HIS A 156 6.45 7.31 21.60
N LEU A 157 5.28 7.78 22.03
CA LEU A 157 5.04 9.16 22.44
C LEU A 157 4.40 9.20 23.83
N GLY A 158 5.07 9.85 24.78
CA GLY A 158 4.52 10.06 26.13
C GLY A 158 4.12 8.77 26.86
N GLY A 159 4.90 7.70 26.70
CA GLY A 159 4.62 6.39 27.32
C GLY A 159 3.54 5.56 26.60
N ARG A 160 3.05 5.99 25.43
CA ARG A 160 2.10 5.24 24.61
C ARG A 160 2.68 4.96 23.23
N THR A 161 2.35 3.80 22.67
CA THR A 161 2.61 3.53 21.25
C THR A 161 1.43 4.03 20.44
N VAL A 162 1.70 4.82 19.40
CA VAL A 162 0.71 5.25 18.41
C VAL A 162 1.14 4.80 17.01
N THR A 163 0.18 4.55 16.14
CA THR A 163 0.44 4.32 14.71
C THR A 163 0.38 5.65 13.98
N MET A 164 1.52 6.09 13.46
CA MET A 164 1.62 7.21 12.53
C MET A 164 1.35 6.69 11.11
N ILE A 165 0.39 7.31 10.41
CA ILE A 165 0.13 7.05 9.00
C ILE A 165 0.52 8.31 8.22
N GLY A 166 1.37 8.15 7.22
CA GLY A 166 1.90 9.22 6.39
C GLY A 166 1.98 8.80 4.93
N ALA A 167 2.14 9.78 4.03
CA ALA A 167 2.26 9.55 2.60
C ALA A 167 3.35 10.43 2.01
N VAL A 168 4.12 9.88 1.08
CA VAL A 168 5.06 10.58 0.20
C VAL A 168 4.65 10.24 -1.23
N LEU A 169 4.51 11.25 -2.10
CA LEU A 169 4.04 11.08 -3.48
C LEU A 169 4.97 11.81 -4.46
N GLY A 170 5.12 11.31 -5.68
CA GLY A 170 5.76 12.05 -6.76
C GLY A 170 7.27 12.24 -6.68
N GLN A 171 7.99 11.33 -6.02
CA GLN A 171 9.46 11.40 -5.98
C GLN A 171 10.04 10.99 -7.35
N ARG A 172 10.93 11.79 -7.92
CA ARG A 172 11.38 11.62 -9.33
C ARG A 172 12.89 11.51 -9.47
N GLU A 173 13.60 11.41 -8.35
CA GLU A 173 15.04 11.25 -8.29
C GLU A 173 15.43 9.78 -8.43
N GLY A 174 16.37 9.46 -9.32
CA GLY A 174 16.95 8.11 -9.41
C GLY A 174 15.90 7.01 -9.60
N ASP A 175 16.05 5.91 -8.85
CA ASP A 175 15.00 4.91 -8.74
C ASP A 175 13.83 5.44 -7.90
N PHE A 176 12.62 5.36 -8.46
CA PHE A 176 11.43 5.96 -7.87
C PHE A 176 11.05 5.33 -6.52
N ILE A 177 11.19 4.01 -6.36
CA ILE A 177 10.88 3.34 -5.11
C ILE A 177 11.93 3.71 -4.05
N GLU A 178 13.22 3.66 -4.41
CA GLU A 178 14.30 4.04 -3.49
C GLU A 178 14.13 5.50 -3.00
N ALA A 179 13.78 6.42 -3.90
CA ALA A 179 13.50 7.80 -3.54
C ALA A 179 12.30 7.90 -2.59
N ALA A 180 11.18 7.24 -2.89
CA ALA A 180 10.01 7.24 -2.02
C ALA A 180 10.32 6.71 -0.61
N LEU A 181 11.12 5.64 -0.49
CA LEU A 181 11.55 5.07 0.78
C LEU A 181 12.46 6.04 1.55
N ALA A 182 13.44 6.64 0.90
CA ALA A 182 14.38 7.58 1.52
C ALA A 182 13.69 8.85 2.03
N HIS A 183 12.79 9.43 1.23
CA HIS A 183 11.99 10.59 1.61
C HIS A 183 10.98 10.25 2.71
N THR A 184 10.41 9.05 2.70
CA THR A 184 9.54 8.56 3.78
C THR A 184 10.27 8.45 5.11
N LYS A 185 11.49 7.89 5.11
CA LYS A 185 12.32 7.83 6.31
C LYS A 185 12.60 9.22 6.87
N SER A 186 13.05 10.14 6.01
CA SER A 186 13.34 11.53 6.39
C SER A 186 12.11 12.26 6.95
N LEU A 187 10.94 12.07 6.32
CA LEU A 187 9.67 12.63 6.79
C LEU A 187 9.27 12.06 8.15
N ALA A 188 9.30 10.73 8.30
CA ALA A 188 8.91 10.05 9.53
C ALA A 188 9.78 10.47 10.72
N ASP A 189 11.08 10.62 10.52
CA ASP A 189 12.01 11.05 11.57
C ASP A 189 11.81 12.53 11.94
N SER A 190 11.54 13.39 10.95
CA SER A 190 11.21 14.79 11.19
C SER A 190 9.93 14.95 12.00
N VAL A 191 8.89 14.17 11.71
CA VAL A 191 7.64 14.18 12.48
C VAL A 191 7.87 13.63 13.90
N ALA A 192 8.59 12.52 14.04
CA ALA A 192 8.89 11.96 15.35
C ALA A 192 9.67 12.93 16.26
N ALA A 193 10.58 13.72 15.69
CA ALA A 193 11.31 14.76 16.42
C ALA A 193 10.43 15.95 16.83
N ALA A 194 9.43 16.31 16.01
CA ALA A 194 8.54 17.45 16.26
C ALA A 194 7.36 17.15 17.19
N VAL A 195 6.96 15.87 17.32
CA VAL A 195 5.81 15.49 18.14
C VAL A 195 6.24 15.27 19.59
N HIS A 196 5.78 16.15 20.49
CA HIS A 196 6.00 16.03 21.92
C HIS A 196 4.69 15.78 22.66
N ALA A 197 4.67 14.79 23.56
CA ALA A 197 3.56 14.60 24.47
C ALA A 197 3.54 15.72 25.52
N LYS A 198 2.44 16.47 25.59
CA LYS A 198 2.25 17.48 26.63
C LYS A 198 1.47 16.86 27.80
N ALA A 199 2.09 16.77 28.98
CA ALA A 199 1.38 16.38 30.20
C ALA A 199 0.46 17.53 30.63
N VAL A 200 -0.84 17.24 30.80
CA VAL A 200 -1.86 18.25 31.17
C VAL A 200 -2.07 18.33 32.69
N ALA A 201 -1.47 17.45 33.48
CA ALA A 201 -1.58 17.45 34.94
C ALA A 201 -0.21 17.36 35.63
N SER A 202 0.10 18.36 36.47
CA SER A 202 1.12 18.27 37.51
C SER A 202 0.48 17.77 38.81
N PRO A 203 1.14 16.96 39.64
CA PRO A 203 0.65 16.62 40.96
C PRO A 203 0.46 17.91 41.77
N ARG A 204 -0.71 18.10 42.40
CA ARG A 204 -0.86 19.20 43.37
C ARG A 204 0.07 18.90 44.55
N PRO A 205 0.90 19.86 45.01
CA PRO A 205 1.58 19.70 46.29
C PRO A 205 0.51 19.60 47.39
N GLY A 206 0.65 18.57 48.23
CA GLY A 206 -0.18 18.34 49.41
C GLY A 206 0.18 19.28 50.56
#